data_AF-A0A960NTQ9-F1
#
_entry.id   AF-A0A960NTQ9-F1
#
_cell.length_a   1.000
_cell.length_b   1.000
_cell.length_c   1.000
_cell.angle_alpha   90.00
_cell.angle_beta   90.00
_cell.angle_gamma   90.00
#
_symmetry.space_group_name_H-M   'P 1'
#
loop_
_entity.id
_entity.type
_entity.pdbx_description
1 polymer ?
#
loop_
_entity_poly.entity_id
_entity_poly.type
_entity_poly.pdbx_seq_one_letter_code
_entity_poly.pdbx_strand_id
1 'polypeptide(L)'
;MSPELGAAIDEAAANMLKQPQKSLRVVKTSRHGRTLRPGKETPLWNALRKDLRVLTARHGDQAKLARLLGLDRQQINAFLKSGSRMPDAERTLQLLAWIQAHRQGEAV
;
A
#
# COMPACT_ATOMS: atom_id res chain seq x y z
N MET A 1 4.24 -21.19 3.24
CA MET A 1 3.64 -20.05 2.54
C MET A 1 2.19 -20.42 2.26
N SER A 2 1.23 -19.78 2.92
CA SER A 2 -0.20 -20.13 2.76
C SER A 2 -0.63 -19.90 1.30
N PRO A 3 -1.32 -20.85 0.65
CA PRO A 3 -1.66 -20.80 -0.77
C PRO A 3 -2.50 -19.57 -1.16
N GLU A 4 -3.24 -18.99 -0.22
CA GLU A 4 -4.07 -17.81 -0.44
C GLU A 4 -3.27 -16.52 -0.68
N LEU A 5 -2.10 -16.39 -0.06
CA LEU A 5 -1.21 -15.24 -0.28
C LEU A 5 -0.65 -15.23 -1.71
N GLY A 6 -0.38 -16.41 -2.27
CA GLY A 6 0.06 -16.55 -3.66
C GLY A 6 -1.03 -16.11 -4.65
N ALA A 7 -2.24 -16.65 -4.48
CA ALA A 7 -3.39 -16.31 -5.33
C ALA A 7 -3.75 -14.82 -5.28
N ALA A 8 -3.70 -14.21 -4.09
CA ALA A 8 -3.92 -12.78 -3.89
C ALA A 8 -2.91 -11.90 -4.65
N ILE A 9 -1.62 -12.28 -4.59
CA ILE A 9 -0.55 -11.57 -5.29
C ILE A 9 -0.70 -11.74 -6.80
N ASP A 10 -1.06 -12.93 -7.28
CA ASP A 10 -1.26 -13.22 -8.69
C ASP A 10 -2.45 -12.45 -9.28
N GLU A 11 -3.56 -12.35 -8.54
CA GLU A 11 -4.72 -11.56 -8.95
C GLU A 11 -4.41 -10.05 -8.97
N ALA A 12 -3.70 -9.56 -7.95
CA ALA A 12 -3.24 -8.18 -7.91
C ALA A 12 -2.27 -7.87 -9.06
N ALA A 13 -1.36 -8.79 -9.37
CA ALA A 13 -0.44 -8.69 -10.51
C ALA A 13 -1.21 -8.67 -11.84
N ALA A 14 -2.21 -9.54 -12.01
CA ALA A 14 -3.06 -9.57 -13.20
C ALA A 14 -3.85 -8.26 -13.39
N ASN A 15 -4.31 -7.63 -12.31
CA ASN A 15 -4.98 -6.32 -12.38
C ASN A 15 -3.99 -5.16 -12.63
N MET A 16 -2.75 -5.26 -12.14
CA MET A 16 -1.67 -4.34 -12.53
C MET A 16 -1.32 -4.47 -14.01
N LEU A 17 -1.40 -5.68 -14.58
CA LEU A 17 -1.20 -5.92 -16.02
C LEU A 17 -2.23 -5.18 -16.90
N LYS A 18 -3.46 -5.02 -16.41
CA LYS A 18 -4.58 -4.35 -17.10
C LYS A 18 -4.50 -2.81 -17.04
N GLN A 19 -3.72 -2.25 -16.12
CA GLN A 19 -3.46 -0.81 -16.11
C GLN A 19 -2.38 -0.46 -17.15
N PRO A 20 -2.39 0.75 -17.75
CA PRO A 20 -1.36 1.14 -18.70
C PRO A 20 0.01 1.12 -18.00
N GLN A 21 0.82 0.10 -18.28
CA GLN A 21 2.12 -0.21 -17.65
C GLN A 21 3.07 0.98 -17.48
N LYS A 22 2.96 1.98 -18.37
CA LYS A 22 3.73 3.23 -18.30
C LYS A 22 3.41 4.07 -17.05
N SER A 23 2.17 4.07 -16.55
CA SER A 23 1.78 4.88 -15.38
C SER A 23 2.24 4.29 -14.05
N LEU A 24 2.48 2.98 -14.01
CA LEU A 24 2.91 2.24 -12.81
C LEU A 24 4.42 2.01 -12.74
N ARG A 25 5.16 2.29 -13.83
CA ARG A 25 6.60 2.10 -13.87
C ARG A 25 7.30 3.09 -12.95
N VAL A 26 8.22 2.58 -12.13
CA VAL A 26 9.16 3.43 -11.37
C VAL A 26 9.95 4.26 -12.37
N VAL A 27 9.89 5.58 -12.23
CA VAL A 27 10.69 6.51 -13.03
C VAL A 27 12.15 6.31 -12.63
N LYS A 28 13.02 6.02 -13.61
CA LYS A 28 14.48 5.95 -13.36
C LYS A 28 14.96 7.35 -12.96
N THR A 29 15.21 7.55 -11.67
CA THR A 29 15.82 8.80 -11.19
C THR A 29 17.33 8.74 -11.45
N SER A 30 17.94 9.86 -11.85
CA SER A 30 19.40 9.95 -12.01
C SER A 30 20.16 9.92 -10.67
N ARG A 31 19.45 9.95 -9.54
CA ARG A 31 20.01 10.06 -8.19
C ARG A 31 20.20 8.68 -7.56
N HIS A 32 21.27 8.02 -7.95
CA HIS A 32 21.70 6.75 -7.35
C HIS A 32 21.99 6.93 -5.85
N GLY A 33 21.59 5.95 -5.02
CA GLY A 33 21.86 5.92 -3.58
C GLY A 33 20.93 6.73 -2.67
N ARG A 34 19.88 7.38 -3.19
CA ARG A 34 18.89 8.09 -2.35
C ARG A 34 17.66 7.24 -2.10
N THR A 35 17.16 7.23 -0.86
CA THR A 35 15.86 6.66 -0.52
C THR A 35 14.76 7.37 -1.31
N LEU A 36 13.93 6.59 -2.02
CA LEU A 36 12.75 7.10 -2.70
C LEU A 36 11.85 7.81 -1.69
N ARG A 37 11.43 9.03 -2.01
CA ARG A 37 10.45 9.78 -1.19
C ARG A 37 9.09 9.73 -1.88
N PRO A 38 7.99 9.65 -1.12
CA PRO A 38 6.67 9.65 -1.70
C PRO A 38 6.44 10.92 -2.55
N GLY A 39 5.94 10.72 -3.77
CA GLY A 39 5.80 11.78 -4.76
C GLY A 39 5.46 11.23 -6.15
N LYS A 40 5.64 12.04 -7.19
CA LYS A 40 5.35 11.65 -8.59
C LYS A 40 6.17 10.43 -9.05
N GLU A 41 7.34 10.22 -8.46
CA GLU A 41 8.25 9.11 -8.78
C GLU A 41 7.86 7.78 -8.10
N THR A 42 6.83 7.77 -7.26
CA THR A 42 6.36 6.57 -6.54
C THR A 42 4.92 6.20 -6.95
N PRO A 43 4.66 5.91 -8.25
CA PRO A 43 3.29 5.73 -8.75
C PRO A 43 2.55 4.56 -8.10
N LEU A 44 3.23 3.43 -7.86
CA LEU A 44 2.64 2.27 -7.18
C LEU A 44 2.19 2.59 -5.76
N TRP A 45 3.05 3.28 -5.00
CA TRP A 45 2.69 3.72 -3.66
C TRP A 45 1.50 4.69 -3.69
N ASN A 46 1.46 5.62 -4.65
CA ASN A 46 0.35 6.57 -4.76
C ASN A 46 -0.98 5.87 -5.02
N ALA A 47 -0.98 4.85 -5.88
CA ALA A 47 -2.15 4.02 -6.14
C ALA A 47 -2.57 3.25 -4.87
N LEU A 48 -1.64 2.57 -4.22
CA LEU A 48 -1.89 1.83 -2.98
C LEU A 48 -2.47 2.73 -1.88
N ARG A 49 -1.86 3.90 -1.68
CA ARG A 49 -2.32 4.90 -0.71
C ARG A 49 -3.73 5.39 -1.01
N LYS A 50 -4.10 5.54 -2.29
CA LYS A 50 -5.45 5.94 -2.69
C LYS A 50 -6.47 4.90 -2.23
N ASP A 51 -6.20 3.62 -2.48
CA ASP A 51 -7.08 2.52 -2.05
C ASP A 51 -7.19 2.46 -0.52
N LEU A 52 -6.07 2.56 0.19
CA LEU A 52 -6.04 2.58 1.66
C LEU A 52 -6.86 3.74 2.23
N ARG A 53 -6.85 4.91 1.61
CA ARG A 53 -7.66 6.06 2.07
C ARG A 53 -9.16 5.82 1.93
N VAL A 54 -9.58 5.09 0.90
CA VAL A 54 -10.99 4.71 0.71
C VAL A 54 -11.39 3.69 1.78
N LEU A 55 -10.57 2.65 1.97
CA LEU A 55 -10.85 1.58 2.93
C LEU A 55 -10.78 2.04 4.40
N THR A 56 -10.04 3.12 4.70
CA THR A 56 -9.92 3.68 6.05
C THR A 56 -10.70 4.97 6.26
N ALA A 57 -11.72 5.22 5.43
CA ALA A 57 -12.52 6.44 5.50
C ALA A 57 -13.40 6.51 6.76
N ARG A 58 -13.83 5.36 7.30
CA ARG A 58 -14.69 5.32 8.49
C ARG A 58 -13.88 5.55 9.76
N HIS A 59 -14.53 6.20 10.73
CA HIS A 59 -13.91 6.51 12.01
C HIS A 59 -13.50 5.22 12.74
N GLY A 60 -12.22 5.12 13.11
CA GLY A 60 -11.65 3.99 13.84
C GLY A 60 -10.83 3.02 12.99
N ASP A 61 -11.02 2.97 11.67
CA ASP A 61 -10.32 2.01 10.81
C ASP A 61 -8.81 2.27 10.75
N GLN A 62 -8.40 3.54 10.77
CA GLN A 62 -6.98 3.87 10.89
C GLN A 62 -6.36 3.37 12.19
N ALA A 63 -7.13 3.30 13.28
CA ALA A 63 -6.65 2.77 14.55
C ALA A 63 -6.58 1.24 14.54
N LYS A 64 -7.52 0.56 13.87
CA LYS A 64 -7.41 -0.89 13.61
C LYS A 64 -6.18 -1.21 12.77
N LEU A 65 -5.97 -0.46 11.69
CA LEU A 65 -4.81 -0.60 10.82
C LEU A 65 -3.50 -0.34 11.57
N ALA A 66 -3.46 0.67 12.44
CA ALA A 66 -2.29 0.95 13.29
C ALA A 66 -1.94 -0.26 14.17
N ARG A 67 -2.93 -0.88 14.82
CA ARG A 67 -2.73 -2.07 15.64
C ARG A 67 -2.23 -3.27 14.83
N LEU A 68 -2.82 -3.50 13.66
CA LEU A 68 -2.40 -4.58 12.76
C LEU A 68 -0.92 -4.46 12.38
N LEU A 69 -0.48 -3.25 12.05
CA LEU A 69 0.88 -2.99 11.61
C LEU A 69 1.88 -2.79 12.76
N GLY A 70 1.42 -2.84 14.02
CA GLY A 70 2.24 -2.53 15.19
C GLY A 70 2.81 -1.12 15.16
N LEU A 71 2.03 -0.15 14.67
CA LEU A 71 2.44 1.24 14.49
C LEU A 71 1.61 2.20 15.35
N ASP A 72 2.16 3.38 15.61
CA ASP A 72 1.37 4.46 16.19
C ASP A 72 0.47 5.14 15.14
N ARG A 73 -0.55 5.87 15.62
CA ARG A 73 -1.50 6.58 14.75
C ARG A 73 -0.85 7.71 13.94
N GLN A 74 0.21 8.34 14.46
CA GLN A 74 0.92 9.41 13.76
C GLN A 74 1.65 8.89 12.52
N GLN A 75 2.23 7.69 12.59
CA GLN A 75 2.86 7.02 11.46
C GLN A 75 1.84 6.65 10.39
N ILE A 76 0.68 6.11 10.78
CA ILE A 76 -0.43 5.86 9.82
C ILE A 76 -0.89 7.15 9.16
N ASN A 77 -1.05 8.23 9.92
CA ASN A 77 -1.37 9.56 9.36
C ASN A 77 -0.26 10.06 8.42
N ALA A 78 1.02 9.80 8.74
CA ALA A 78 2.14 10.17 7.91
C ALA A 78 2.07 9.48 6.54
N PHE A 79 1.68 8.21 6.50
CA PHE A 79 1.49 7.44 5.27
C PHE A 79 0.24 7.88 4.50
N LEU A 80 -0.92 7.90 5.17
CA LEU A 80 -2.22 8.01 4.49
C LEU A 80 -2.67 9.45 4.28
N LYS A 81 -2.62 10.30 5.31
CA LYS A 81 -3.10 11.68 5.23
C LYS A 81 -2.05 12.62 4.65
N SER A 82 -0.88 12.70 5.27
CA SER A 82 0.17 13.62 4.81
C SER A 82 0.86 13.10 3.55
N GLY A 83 1.07 11.78 3.43
CA GLY A 83 1.87 11.20 2.36
C GLY A 83 3.33 11.59 2.42
N SER A 84 3.83 12.00 3.59
CA SER A 84 5.22 12.44 3.78
C SER A 84 6.19 11.28 3.92
N ARG A 85 5.69 10.07 4.20
CA ARG A 85 6.48 8.84 4.37
C ARG A 85 5.87 7.68 3.61
N MET A 86 6.74 6.74 3.24
CA MET A 86 6.35 5.41 2.79
C MET A 86 6.67 4.42 3.91
N PRO A 87 5.84 3.38 4.09
CA PRO A 87 6.20 2.23 4.92
C PRO A 87 7.41 1.51 4.32
N ASP A 88 8.11 0.75 5.15
CA ASP A 88 9.12 -0.20 4.66
C ASP A 88 8.47 -1.36 3.88
N ALA A 89 9.30 -2.21 3.29
CA ALA A 89 8.87 -3.30 2.43
C ALA A 89 7.93 -4.28 3.17
N GLU A 90 8.29 -4.69 4.40
CA GLU A 90 7.51 -5.64 5.19
C GLU A 90 6.11 -5.09 5.49
N ARG A 91 6.03 -3.86 5.98
CA ARG A 91 4.76 -3.20 6.25
C ARG A 91 3.94 -2.96 4.98
N THR A 92 4.59 -2.77 3.85
CA THR A 92 3.92 -2.66 2.54
C THR A 92 3.27 -4.00 2.15
N LEU A 93 3.95 -5.12 2.37
CA LEU A 93 3.38 -6.46 2.13
C LEU A 93 2.17 -6.73 3.04
N GLN A 94 2.28 -6.37 4.32
CA GLN A 94 1.15 -6.49 5.26
C GLN A 94 -0.06 -5.64 4.83
N LEU A 95 0.18 -4.42 4.33
CA LEU A 95 -0.87 -3.56 3.78
C LEU A 95 -1.56 -4.19 2.56
N LEU A 96 -0.80 -4.79 1.65
CA LEU A 96 -1.35 -5.46 0.47
C LEU A 96 -2.21 -6.67 0.87
N ALA A 97 -1.73 -7.49 1.79
CA ALA A 97 -2.48 -8.63 2.32
C ALA A 97 -3.79 -8.15 2.99
N TRP A 98 -3.73 -7.08 3.78
CA TRP A 98 -4.91 -6.51 4.43
C TRP A 98 -5.95 -5.99 3.43
N ILE A 99 -5.52 -5.30 2.36
CA ILE A 99 -6.43 -4.85 1.30
C ILE A 99 -7.13 -6.04 0.64
N GLN A 100 -6.39 -7.11 0.36
CA GLN A 100 -7.00 -8.29 -0.25
C GLN A 100 -8.06 -8.91 0.67
N ALA A 101 -7.73 -9.13 1.94
CA ALA A 101 -8.68 -9.65 2.93
C ALA A 101 -9.94 -8.76 3.03
N HIS A 102 -9.77 -7.43 2.97
CA HIS A 102 -10.90 -6.50 2.98
C HIS A 102 -11.75 -6.59 1.70
N ARG A 103 -11.14 -6.83 0.54
CA ARG A 103 -11.87 -7.02 -0.73
C ARG A 103 -12.66 -8.33 -0.77
N GLN A 104 -12.15 -9.37 -0.11
CA GLN A 104 -12.80 -10.67 0.02
C GLN A 104 -13.87 -10.70 1.12
N GLY A 105 -13.99 -9.63 1.92
CA GLY A 105 -14.95 -9.54 3.02
C GLY A 105 -14.52 -10.26 4.31
N GLU A 106 -13.24 -10.64 4.39
CA GLU A 106 -12.69 -11.45 5.49
C GLU A 106 -11.99 -10.61 6.57
N ALA A 107 -11.78 -9.31 6.32
CA ALA A 107 -11.12 -8.43 7.27
C ALA A 107 -12.05 -7.99 8.43
N VAL A 108 -11.64 -8.26 9.67
CA VAL A 108 -12.31 -7.90 10.95
C VAL A 108 -11.83 -6.56 11.51
#